data_AF-A0A2M6WAI5-F1
#
_entry.id   AF-A0A2M6WAI5-F1
#
_cell.length_a   1.000
_cell.length_b   1.000
_cell.length_c   1.000
_cell.angle_alpha   90.00
_cell.angle_beta   90.00
_cell.angle_gamma   90.00
#
_symmetry.space_group_name_H-M   'P 1'
#
loop_
_entity.id
_entity.type
_entity.pdbx_description
1 polymer ?
#
loop_
_entity_poly.entity_id
_entity_poly.type
_entity_poly.pdbx_seq_one_letter_code
_entity_poly.pdbx_strand_id
1 'polypeptide(L)' 'MSLLIILPKSDRMIFNATRNLMGIKVVTADSLNVLDLLKYERI' A
#
# COMPACT_ATOMS: atom_id res chain seq x y z
N MET A 1 8.35 5.56 -10.18
CA MET A 1 8.28 4.23 -9.54
C MET A 1 7.56 4.33 -8.21
N SER A 2 6.29 3.95 -8.20
CA SER A 2 5.42 3.91 -7.03
C SER A 2 4.74 2.53 -6.94
N LEU A 3 4.64 1.98 -5.72
CA LEU A 3 4.09 0.63 -5.46
C LEU A 3 2.95 0.68 -4.44
N LEU A 4 1.82 0.04 -4.76
CA LEU A 4 0.69 -0.12 -3.86
C LEU A 4 0.61 -1.56 -3.34
N ILE A 5 0.88 -1.76 -2.05
CA ILE A 5 0.77 -3.07 -1.40
C ILE A 5 -0.62 -3.19 -0.79
N ILE A 6 -1.36 -4.23 -1.17
CA ILE A 6 -2.70 -4.51 -0.67
C ILE A 6 -2.65 -5.71 0.28
N LEU A 7 -3.06 -5.51 1.53
CA LEU A 7 -3.12 -6.57 2.54
C LEU A 7 -4.56 -6.99 2.82
N PRO A 8 -4.82 -8.28 3.08
CA PRO A 8 -6.17 -8.74 3.46
C PRO A 8 -6.60 -8.21 4.84
N LYS A 9 -5.65 -7.86 5.71
CA LYS A 9 -5.86 -7.28 7.05
C LYS A 9 -4.64 -6.46 7.47
N SER A 10 -4.79 -5.64 8.51
CA SER A 10 -3.67 -4.86 9.06
C SER A 10 -2.54 -5.77 9.56
N ASP A 11 -1.31 -5.48 9.13
CA ASP A 11 -0.09 -6.14 9.60
C ASP A 11 0.93 -5.10 10.05
N ARG A 12 1.23 -5.11 11.34
CA ARG A 12 2.12 -4.12 11.98
C ARG A 12 3.57 -4.28 11.53
N MET A 13 4.00 -5.49 11.23
CA MET A 13 5.38 -5.76 10.79
C MET A 13 5.58 -5.18 9.39
N ILE A 14 4.65 -5.47 8.48
CA ILE A 14 4.70 -4.96 7.10
C ILE A 14 4.62 -3.43 7.12
N PHE A 15 3.67 -2.85 7.87
CA PHE A 15 3.51 -1.40 7.96
C PHE A 15 4.79 -0.71 8.44
N ASN A 16 5.44 -1.23 9.49
CA ASN A 16 6.68 -0.67 10.02
C ASN A 16 7.85 -0.80 9.05
N ALA A 17 7.95 -1.93 8.33
CA ALA A 17 9.00 -2.17 7.35
C ALA A 17 8.88 -1.23 6.14
N THR A 18 7.66 -0.94 5.70
CA THR A 18 7.41 -0.12 4.50
C THR A 18 7.35 1.37 4.77
N ARG A 19 7.14 1.81 6.03
CA ARG A 19 6.88 3.22 6.38
C ARG A 19 7.97 4.18 5.93
N ASN A 20 9.22 3.72 5.87
CA ASN A 20 10.37 4.54 5.50
C ASN A 20 10.71 4.47 4.00
N LEU A 21 9.97 3.70 3.21
CA LEU A 21 10.19 3.55 1.77
C LEU A 21 9.32 4.55 1.00
N MET A 22 9.97 5.55 0.40
CA MET A 22 9.28 6.56 -0.40
C MET A 22 8.66 5.93 -1.65
N GLY A 23 7.44 6.36 -2.00
CA GLY A 23 6.72 5.84 -3.18
C GLY A 23 5.96 4.54 -2.93
N ILE A 24 6.03 3.96 -1.73
CA ILE A 24 5.24 2.79 -1.33
C ILE A 24 4.04 3.22 -0.49
N LYS A 25 2.86 2.66 -0.79
CA LYS A 25 1.69 2.76 0.08
C LYS A 25 1.22 1.36 0.43
N VAL A 26 0.89 1.14 1.70
CA VAL A 26 0.23 -0.07 2.16
C VAL A 26 -1.21 0.27 2.49
N VAL A 27 -2.15 -0.48 1.93
CA VAL A 27 -3.59 -0.37 2.24
C VAL A 27 -4.15 -1.75 2.55
N THR A 28 -5.20 -1.79 3.37
CA THR A 28 -5.99 -3.01 3.53
C THR A 28 -7.05 -3.10 2.43
N ALA A 29 -7.47 -4.33 2.08
CA ALA A 29 -8.52 -4.57 1.09
C ALA A 29 -9.80 -3.79 1.40
N ASP A 30 -10.19 -3.72 2.68
CA ASP A 30 -11.38 -2.98 3.15
C ASP A 30 -11.27 -1.46 2.97
N SER A 31 -10.05 -0.93 2.83
CA SER A 31 -9.78 0.50 2.67
C SER A 31 -9.36 0.90 1.24
N LEU A 32 -9.33 -0.08 0.32
CA LEU A 32 -8.89 0.13 -1.05
C LEU A 32 -9.88 1.03 -1.80
N ASN A 33 -9.37 2.00 -2.56
CA ASN A 33 -10.18 2.89 -3.37
C ASN A 33 -9.59 3.06 -4.78
N VAL A 34 -10.41 3.58 -5.70
CA VAL A 34 -10.05 3.73 -7.11
C VAL A 34 -8.86 4.69 -7.32
N LEU A 35 -8.76 5.74 -6.51
CA LEU A 35 -7.64 6.68 -6.60
C LEU A 35 -6.30 5.99 -6.32
N ASP A 36 -6.27 5.06 -5.36
CA ASP A 36 -5.08 4.27 -5.07
C ASP A 36 -4.68 3.38 -6.26
N LEU A 37 -5.63 2.80 -6.98
CA LEU A 37 -5.34 1.99 -8.16
C LEU A 37 -4.80 2.81 -9.34
N LEU A 38 -5.21 4.08 -9.48
CA LEU A 38 -4.78 4.95 -10.57
C LEU A 38 -3.44 5.66 -10.29
N LYS A 39 -3.11 5.87 -9.01
CA LYS A 39 -1.94 6.66 -8.61
C LYS A 39 -0.63 5.89 -8.61
N TYR A 40 -0.68 4.57 -8.43
CA TYR A 40 0.51 3.74 -8.27
C TYR A 40 0.80 2.95 -9.55
N GLU A 41 2.05 2.99 -10.00
CA GLU A 41 2.48 2.36 -11.26
C GLU A 41 2.47 0.82 -11.19
N ARG A 42 2.60 0.27 -9.97
CA ARG A 42 2.63 -1.16 -9.70
C ARG A 42 1.82 -1.48 -8.46
N ILE A 43 1.29 -2.70 -8.41
CA ILE A 43 0.50 -3.26 -7.31
C ILE A 43 1.18 -4.55 -6.88
#